data_AF-A0A1I5I8K0-F1
#
_entry.id   AF-A0A1I5I8K0-F1
#
_cell.length_a   1.000
_cell.length_b   1.000
_cell.length_c   1.000
_cell.angle_alpha   90.00
_cell.angle_beta   90.00
_cell.angle_gamma   90.00
#
_symmetry.space_group_name_H-M   'P 1'
#
loop_
_entity.id
_entity.type
_entity.pdbx_description
1 polymer ?
#
loop_
_entity_poly.entity_id
_entity_poly.type
_entity_poly.pdbx_seq_one_letter_code
_entity_poly.pdbx_strand_id
1 'polypeptide(L)'
;MRLFHVSEEDNIRIFEPRIPDRDDLDKTVGLVWAINEERLPNFLTPRNCPRVTYHVGRNTSEMDKKKFFSSTTLYHAVIIESKWFEIMRTTTLYLYEFDTDDFELQDNVAGYYVAKTAQVPKAKYELNDLLLELIKRNVEIRIVDNLWDIA
;
A
#
# COMPACT_ATOMS: atom_id res chain seq x y z
N MET A 1 15.92 -4.26 2.21
CA MET A 1 14.58 -3.77 1.81
C MET A 1 13.67 -4.98 1.70
N ARG A 2 12.39 -4.86 2.04
CA ARG A 2 11.38 -5.93 1.88
C ARG A 2 10.33 -5.49 0.87
N LEU A 3 9.87 -6.43 0.04
CA LEU A 3 8.88 -6.22 -1.01
C LEU A 3 7.68 -7.13 -0.76
N PHE A 4 6.49 -6.57 -0.90
CA PHE A 4 5.25 -7.27 -0.59
C PHE A 4 4.24 -7.17 -1.73
N HIS A 5 3.38 -8.18 -1.83
CA HIS A 5 2.07 -8.06 -2.45
C HIS A 5 1.00 -8.14 -1.35
N VAL A 6 0.01 -7.27 -1.42
CA VAL A 6 -1.14 -7.25 -0.49
C VAL A 6 -2.36 -7.81 -1.20
N SER A 7 -3.00 -8.81 -0.62
CA SER A 7 -4.20 -9.43 -1.21
C SER A 7 -5.22 -9.83 -0.16
N GLU A 8 -6.49 -9.89 -0.53
CA GLU A 8 -7.55 -10.56 0.23
C GLU A 8 -7.58 -12.08 -0.03
N GLU A 9 -6.86 -12.55 -1.05
CA GLU A 9 -6.71 -13.98 -1.40
C GLU A 9 -5.62 -14.66 -0.58
N ASP A 10 -5.93 -15.79 0.04
CA ASP A 10 -5.10 -16.46 1.06
C ASP A 10 -4.13 -17.52 0.50
N ASN A 11 -4.30 -17.92 -0.75
CA ASN A 11 -3.68 -19.12 -1.30
C ASN A 11 -2.92 -18.90 -2.61
N ILE A 12 -2.45 -17.68 -2.87
CA ILE A 12 -1.63 -17.39 -4.06
C ILE A 12 -0.25 -18.03 -3.89
N ARG A 13 0.02 -19.07 -4.69
CA ARG A 13 1.31 -19.80 -4.66
C ARG A 13 2.34 -19.25 -5.63
N ILE A 14 1.87 -18.71 -6.76
CA ILE A 14 2.69 -18.17 -7.83
C ILE A 14 2.01 -16.91 -8.34
N PHE A 15 2.78 -15.84 -8.48
CA PHE A 15 2.35 -14.60 -9.10
C PHE A 15 2.84 -14.60 -10.54
N GLU A 16 1.92 -14.78 -11.48
CA GLU A 16 2.21 -14.72 -12.90
C GLU A 16 2.25 -13.26 -13.39
N PRO A 17 3.19 -12.89 -14.26
CA PRO A 17 3.24 -11.55 -14.83
C PRO A 17 1.95 -11.23 -15.61
N ARG A 18 1.36 -10.05 -15.35
CA ARG A 18 0.13 -9.60 -16.03
C ARG A 18 0.40 -8.36 -16.85
N ILE A 19 -0.22 -8.27 -18.03
CA ILE A 19 -0.14 -7.06 -18.86
C ILE A 19 -0.70 -5.88 -18.05
N PRO A 20 0.05 -4.77 -17.90
CA PRO A 20 -0.40 -3.66 -17.09
C PRO A 20 -1.52 -2.85 -17.77
N ASP A 21 -2.50 -2.41 -16.99
CA ASP A 21 -3.58 -1.53 -17.46
C ASP A 21 -3.15 -0.06 -17.61
N ARG A 22 -2.01 0.32 -17.02
CA ARG A 22 -1.42 1.66 -17.14
C ARG A 22 -0.90 1.96 -18.55
N ASP A 23 -1.29 3.09 -19.14
CA ASP A 23 -0.93 3.47 -20.51
C ASP A 23 0.50 3.98 -20.66
N ASP A 24 1.12 4.39 -19.57
CA ASP A 24 2.52 4.81 -19.53
C ASP A 24 3.53 3.64 -19.48
N LEU A 25 3.03 2.39 -19.49
CA LEU A 25 3.85 1.17 -19.45
C LEU A 25 3.76 0.38 -20.76
N ASP A 26 4.79 -0.41 -21.02
CA ASP A 26 4.81 -1.31 -22.17
C ASP A 26 3.72 -2.39 -22.06
N LYS A 27 2.71 -2.30 -22.93
CA LYS A 27 1.57 -3.21 -23.01
C LYS A 27 1.91 -4.60 -23.57
N THR A 28 3.15 -4.83 -23.99
CA THR A 28 3.61 -6.13 -24.48
C THR A 28 4.32 -6.95 -23.40
N VAL A 29 4.65 -6.33 -22.26
CA VAL A 29 5.41 -6.96 -21.17
C VAL A 29 4.50 -7.18 -19.96
N GLY A 30 4.40 -8.43 -19.51
CA GLY A 30 3.72 -8.77 -18.27
C GLY A 30 4.56 -8.40 -17.05
N LEU A 31 3.92 -7.95 -15.97
CA LEU A 31 4.59 -7.54 -14.74
C LEU A 31 3.96 -8.19 -13.51
N VAL A 32 4.80 -8.62 -12.57
CA VAL A 32 4.43 -8.91 -11.18
C VAL A 32 4.74 -7.66 -10.35
N TRP A 33 3.73 -7.14 -9.65
CA TRP A 33 3.86 -5.92 -8.86
C TRP A 33 4.13 -6.24 -7.39
N ALA A 34 5.05 -5.48 -6.81
CA ALA A 34 5.30 -5.45 -5.39
C ALA A 34 5.44 -4.00 -4.87
N ILE A 35 5.25 -3.83 -3.57
CA ILE A 35 5.39 -2.58 -2.86
C ILE A 35 6.47 -2.71 -1.79
N ASN A 36 7.27 -1.66 -1.60
CA ASN A 36 8.25 -1.67 -0.53
C ASN A 36 7.61 -1.49 0.87
N GLU A 37 8.34 -1.93 1.89
CA GLU A 37 7.88 -1.87 3.29
C GLU A 37 7.50 -0.46 3.75
N GLU A 38 8.23 0.57 3.29
CA GLU A 38 7.96 1.95 3.69
C GLU A 38 6.65 2.50 3.12
N ARG A 39 6.16 1.98 1.99
CA ARG A 39 4.89 2.38 1.37
C ARG A 39 3.77 1.36 1.59
N LEU A 40 4.07 0.24 2.26
CA LEU A 40 3.10 -0.76 2.68
C LEU A 40 1.83 -0.17 3.35
N PRO A 41 1.91 0.83 4.25
CA PRO A 41 0.72 1.45 4.85
C PRO A 41 -0.35 1.89 3.85
N ASN A 42 0.06 2.35 2.65
CA ASN A 42 -0.87 2.85 1.64
C ASN A 42 -1.78 1.75 1.05
N PHE A 43 -1.49 0.49 1.36
CA PHE A 43 -2.16 -0.69 0.82
C PHE A 43 -2.76 -1.59 1.91
N LEU A 44 -2.67 -1.20 3.19
CA LEU A 44 -3.29 -1.94 4.31
C LEU A 44 -4.78 -1.59 4.45
N THR A 45 -5.51 -1.70 3.34
CA THR A 45 -6.95 -1.52 3.25
C THR A 45 -7.52 -2.56 2.28
N PRO A 46 -8.80 -2.95 2.38
CA PRO A 46 -9.47 -3.77 1.37
C PRO A 46 -9.24 -3.22 -0.04
N ARG A 47 -9.16 -4.09 -1.05
CA ARG A 47 -8.74 -3.70 -2.40
C ARG A 47 -9.58 -2.56 -2.98
N ASN A 48 -10.88 -2.65 -2.79
CA ASN A 48 -11.86 -1.71 -3.31
C ASN A 48 -12.12 -0.51 -2.40
N CYS A 49 -11.43 -0.41 -1.25
CA CYS A 49 -11.57 0.72 -0.34
C CYS A 49 -11.00 1.99 -1.02
N PRO A 50 -11.83 3.00 -1.33
CA PRO A 50 -11.35 4.29 -1.73
C PRO A 50 -10.59 4.89 -0.55
N ARG A 51 -9.43 5.46 -0.85
CA ARG A 51 -8.53 5.99 0.16
C ARG A 51 -7.66 7.08 -0.42
N VAL A 52 -7.30 8.02 0.44
CA VAL A 52 -6.23 8.97 0.16
C VAL A 52 -5.10 8.68 1.14
N THR A 53 -3.90 8.56 0.60
CA THR A 53 -2.70 8.23 1.37
C THR A 53 -1.58 9.17 1.01
N TYR A 54 -0.83 9.63 2.01
CA TYR A 54 0.33 10.49 1.79
C TYR A 54 1.36 10.29 2.89
N HIS A 55 2.59 10.72 2.59
CA HIS A 55 3.71 10.66 3.50
C HIS A 55 4.61 11.87 3.35
N VAL A 56 5.35 12.16 4.41
CA VAL A 56 6.40 13.18 4.39
C VAL A 56 7.52 12.69 3.48
N GLY A 57 7.82 13.45 2.43
CA GLY A 57 8.94 13.22 1.54
C GLY A 57 9.98 14.33 1.65
N ARG A 58 11.06 14.21 0.86
CA ARG A 58 12.17 15.20 0.82
C ARG A 58 11.75 16.63 0.51
N ASN A 59 10.60 16.81 -0.15
CA ASN A 59 10.09 18.10 -0.59
C ASN A 59 8.92 18.61 0.29
N THR A 60 8.57 17.88 1.36
CA THR A 60 7.50 18.28 2.28
C THR A 60 8.04 19.33 3.25
N SER A 61 7.42 20.52 3.28
CA SER A 61 7.82 21.56 4.22
C SER A 61 7.26 21.31 5.64
N GLU A 62 7.84 21.96 6.64
CA GLU A 62 7.28 21.95 8.00
C GLU A 62 5.88 22.57 8.06
N MET A 63 5.57 23.50 7.15
CA MET A 63 4.22 24.08 7.06
C MET A 63 3.21 23.07 6.50
N ASP A 64 3.59 22.32 5.48
CA ASP A 64 2.77 21.22 4.96
C ASP A 64 2.55 20.18 6.04
N LYS A 65 3.61 19.81 6.76
CA LYS A 65 3.52 18.83 7.85
C LYS A 65 2.54 19.26 8.94
N LYS A 66 2.59 20.53 9.38
CA LYS A 66 1.64 21.09 10.36
C LYS A 66 0.21 21.18 9.83
N LYS A 67 0.04 21.42 8.53
CA LYS A 67 -1.28 21.50 7.88
C LYS A 67 -1.92 20.12 7.73
N PHE A 68 -1.13 19.13 7.31
CA PHE A 68 -1.62 17.83 6.88
C PHE A 68 -1.47 16.72 7.93
N PHE A 69 -0.78 16.93 9.04
CA PHE A 69 -0.69 15.96 10.15
C PHE A 69 -1.17 16.56 11.47
N SER A 70 -1.84 15.73 12.26
CA SER A 70 -2.33 16.09 13.60
C SER A 70 -1.21 16.14 14.66
N SER A 71 -0.07 15.52 14.38
CA SER A 71 1.09 15.47 15.26
C SER A 71 2.40 15.63 14.47
N THR A 72 3.39 16.28 15.08
CA THR A 72 4.74 16.41 14.52
C THR A 72 5.52 15.09 14.48
N THR A 73 5.05 14.07 15.20
CA THR A 73 5.65 12.72 15.21
C THR A 73 5.15 11.81 14.09
N LEU A 74 4.16 12.25 13.31
CA LEU A 74 3.54 11.46 12.24
C LEU A 74 4.16 11.81 10.88
N TYR A 75 4.30 10.76 10.05
CA TYR A 75 4.97 10.84 8.74
C TYR A 75 4.20 10.14 7.62
N HIS A 76 3.14 9.38 7.95
CA HIS A 76 2.27 8.69 7.00
C HIS A 76 0.83 8.88 7.43
N ALA A 77 -0.08 9.05 6.47
CA ALA A 77 -1.51 9.13 6.70
C ALA A 77 -2.27 8.22 5.74
N VAL A 78 -3.32 7.59 6.27
CA VAL A 78 -4.32 6.84 5.51
C VAL A 78 -5.69 7.39 5.89
N ILE A 79 -6.42 7.85 4.89
CA ILE A 79 -7.75 8.44 5.05
C ILE A 79 -8.74 7.58 4.27
N ILE A 80 -9.82 7.18 4.94
CA ILE A 80 -10.90 6.38 4.36
C ILE A 80 -12.26 7.03 4.62
N GLU A 81 -13.26 6.66 3.84
CA GLU A 81 -14.65 7.05 4.10
C GLU A 81 -15.26 6.18 5.22
N SER A 82 -16.12 6.77 6.06
CA SER A 82 -16.74 6.14 7.23
C SER A 82 -17.51 4.86 6.91
N LYS A 83 -18.14 4.78 5.74
CA LYS A 83 -18.83 3.58 5.24
C LYS A 83 -17.93 2.34 5.11
N TRP A 84 -16.60 2.52 5.03
CA TRP A 84 -15.62 1.43 4.93
C TRP A 84 -15.11 0.96 6.28
N PHE A 85 -15.46 1.62 7.39
CA PHE A 85 -14.92 1.31 8.70
C PHE A 85 -15.20 -0.15 9.13
N GLU A 86 -16.44 -0.62 9.00
CA GLU A 86 -16.77 -2.00 9.37
C GLU A 86 -16.08 -3.01 8.43
N ILE A 87 -15.98 -2.71 7.14
CA ILE A 87 -15.24 -3.56 6.18
C ILE A 87 -13.76 -3.67 6.62
N MET A 88 -13.12 -2.54 6.93
CA MET A 88 -11.74 -2.50 7.45
C MET A 88 -11.54 -3.37 8.70
N ARG A 89 -12.53 -3.40 9.60
CA ARG A 89 -12.47 -4.19 10.84
C ARG A 89 -12.63 -5.69 10.64
N THR A 90 -13.28 -6.10 9.56
CA THR A 90 -13.60 -7.52 9.31
C THR A 90 -12.78 -8.16 8.20
N THR A 91 -12.16 -7.35 7.32
CA THR A 91 -11.31 -7.86 6.25
C THR A 91 -9.99 -8.36 6.80
N THR A 92 -9.60 -9.56 6.37
CA THR A 92 -8.25 -10.09 6.55
C THR A 92 -7.44 -9.82 5.28
N LEU A 93 -6.23 -9.30 5.44
CA LEU A 93 -5.27 -9.16 4.34
C LEU A 93 -4.12 -10.15 4.50
N TYR A 94 -3.62 -10.64 3.39
CA TYR A 94 -2.45 -11.48 3.29
C TYR A 94 -1.32 -10.71 2.64
N LEU A 95 -0.20 -10.62 3.35
CA LEU A 95 1.04 -10.07 2.84
C LEU A 95 1.92 -11.19 2.32
N TYR A 96 2.18 -11.18 1.03
CA TYR A 96 3.11 -12.09 0.37
C TYR A 96 4.44 -11.39 0.19
N GLU A 97 5.48 -11.85 0.87
CA GLU A 97 6.82 -11.28 0.76
C GLU A 97 7.61 -11.98 -0.34
N PHE A 98 8.30 -11.20 -1.18
CA PHE A 98 9.15 -11.72 -2.26
C PHE A 98 10.64 -11.57 -1.96
N ASP A 99 11.45 -12.36 -2.64
CA ASP A 99 12.85 -12.02 -2.84
C ASP A 99 12.98 -10.83 -3.80
N THR A 100 14.01 -10.02 -3.60
CA THR A 100 14.14 -8.73 -4.28
C THR A 100 14.93 -8.78 -5.57
N ASP A 101 15.56 -9.92 -5.87
CA ASP A 101 16.63 -10.03 -6.87
C ASP A 101 16.14 -9.73 -8.30
N ASP A 102 14.92 -10.15 -8.64
CA ASP A 102 14.30 -9.95 -9.97
C ASP A 102 13.49 -8.65 -10.07
N PHE A 103 13.38 -7.87 -8.99
CA PHE A 103 12.53 -6.69 -8.92
C PHE A 103 13.29 -5.41 -9.27
N GLU A 104 12.76 -4.68 -10.24
CA GLU A 104 13.23 -3.35 -10.67
C GLU A 104 12.32 -2.26 -10.08
N LEU A 105 12.90 -1.12 -9.71
CA LEU A 105 12.13 0.03 -9.23
C LEU A 105 11.33 0.65 -10.38
N GLN A 106 10.00 0.76 -10.20
CA GLN A 106 9.09 1.39 -11.16
C GLN A 106 8.69 2.80 -10.74
N ASP A 107 8.46 3.03 -9.45
CA ASP A 107 8.07 4.35 -8.91
C ASP A 107 8.51 4.48 -7.45
N ASN A 108 9.42 5.41 -7.15
CA ASN A 108 9.92 5.59 -5.77
C ASN A 108 8.93 6.28 -4.82
N VAL A 109 7.99 7.07 -5.36
CA VAL A 109 7.02 7.81 -4.56
C VAL A 109 5.97 6.84 -4.06
N ALA A 110 5.46 6.02 -4.98
CA ALA A 110 4.51 4.95 -4.66
C ALA A 110 5.18 3.72 -4.01
N GLY A 111 6.50 3.60 -4.13
CA GLY A 111 7.26 2.44 -3.65
C GLY A 111 7.01 1.19 -4.49
N TYR A 112 6.71 1.37 -5.78
CA TYR A 112 6.40 0.30 -6.71
C TYR A 112 7.65 -0.33 -7.29
N TYR A 113 7.65 -1.66 -7.27
CA TYR A 113 8.64 -2.51 -7.88
C TYR A 113 7.95 -3.52 -8.78
N VAL A 114 8.62 -3.90 -9.87
CA VAL A 114 8.08 -4.85 -10.84
C VAL A 114 9.11 -5.92 -11.20
N ALA A 115 8.65 -7.15 -11.36
CA ALA A 115 9.41 -8.24 -11.96
C ALA A 115 8.73 -8.69 -13.26
N LYS A 116 9.53 -9.09 -14.26
CA LYS A 116 9.03 -9.57 -15.58
C LYS A 116 8.83 -11.09 -15.62
N THR A 117 9.32 -11.79 -14.61
CA THR A 117 9.24 -13.25 -14.43
C THR A 117 8.22 -13.59 -13.36
N ALA A 118 7.70 -14.82 -13.39
CA ALA A 118 6.82 -15.32 -12.34
C ALA A 118 7.55 -15.34 -11.00
N GLN A 119 6.84 -14.98 -9.93
CA GLN A 119 7.41 -14.86 -8.59
C GLN A 119 6.72 -15.81 -7.61
N VAL A 120 7.53 -16.44 -6.77
CA VAL A 120 7.05 -17.28 -5.66
C VAL A 120 7.29 -16.51 -4.36
N PRO A 121 6.25 -16.32 -3.52
CA PRO A 121 6.44 -15.65 -2.24
C PRO A 121 7.27 -16.52 -1.29
N LYS A 122 8.26 -15.92 -0.63
CA LYS A 122 9.09 -16.60 0.37
C LYS A 122 8.42 -16.66 1.74
N ALA A 123 7.45 -15.79 1.99
CA ALA A 123 6.66 -15.78 3.22
C ALA A 123 5.25 -15.26 2.96
N LYS A 124 4.29 -15.69 3.80
CA LYS A 124 2.92 -15.17 3.86
C LYS A 124 2.61 -14.77 5.30
N TYR A 125 2.09 -13.57 5.49
CA TYR A 125 1.63 -13.06 6.79
C TYR A 125 0.13 -12.75 6.72
N GLU A 126 -0.60 -13.06 7.78
CA GLU A 126 -2.02 -12.79 7.91
C GLU A 126 -2.23 -11.57 8.81
N LEU A 127 -2.98 -10.59 8.31
CA LEU A 127 -3.35 -9.37 9.02
C LEU A 127 -4.86 -9.35 9.22
N ASN A 128 -5.31 -9.59 10.44
CA ASN A 128 -6.74 -9.66 10.80
C ASN A 128 -7.27 -8.39 11.50
N ASP A 129 -6.40 -7.43 11.81
CA ASP A 129 -6.77 -6.11 12.33
C ASP A 129 -5.98 -5.02 11.61
N LEU A 130 -6.56 -4.52 10.51
CA LEU A 130 -5.88 -3.58 9.62
C LEU A 130 -5.62 -2.23 10.30
N LEU A 131 -6.52 -1.79 11.18
CA LEU A 131 -6.36 -0.54 11.91
C LEU A 131 -5.21 -0.65 12.92
N LEU A 132 -5.13 -1.76 13.64
CA LEU A 132 -4.01 -2.01 14.55
C LEU A 132 -2.67 -2.10 13.80
N GLU A 133 -2.65 -2.73 12.62
CA GLU A 133 -1.44 -2.82 11.79
C GLU A 133 -0.96 -1.46 11.28
N LEU A 134 -1.88 -0.54 10.96
CA LEU A 134 -1.57 0.86 10.66
C LEU A 134 -1.05 1.61 11.89
N ILE A 135 -1.68 1.44 13.06
CA ILE A 135 -1.26 2.06 14.33
C ILE A 135 0.16 1.61 14.72
N LYS A 136 0.47 0.31 14.62
CA LYS A 136 1.82 -0.25 14.89
C LYS A 136 2.89 0.37 14.00
N ARG A 137 2.52 0.88 12.83
CA ARG A 137 3.40 1.55 11.85
C ARG A 137 3.43 3.07 12.03
N ASN A 138 2.86 3.61 13.11
CA ASN A 138 2.79 5.04 13.41
C ASN A 138 2.14 5.86 12.28
N VAL A 139 1.06 5.31 11.72
CA VAL A 139 0.27 5.92 10.65
C VAL A 139 -0.89 6.71 11.24
N GLU A 140 -1.09 7.94 10.76
CA GLU A 140 -2.30 8.69 11.05
C GLU A 140 -3.48 8.10 10.29
N ILE A 141 -4.52 7.69 11.02
CA ILE A 141 -5.74 7.15 10.43
C ILE A 141 -6.83 8.20 10.57
N ARG A 142 -7.43 8.60 9.45
CA ARG A 142 -8.61 9.48 9.45
C ARG A 142 -9.79 8.79 8.80
N ILE A 143 -10.95 8.97 9.42
CA ILE A 143 -12.22 8.47 8.91
C ILE A 143 -13.09 9.69 8.67
N VAL A 144 -13.54 9.88 7.43
CA VAL A 144 -14.28 11.06 6.98
C VAL A 144 -15.58 10.66 6.30
N ASP A 145 -16.53 11.58 6.14
CA ASP A 145 -17.77 11.27 5.43
C ASP A 145 -17.55 11.16 3.91
N ASN A 146 -16.65 11.99 3.37
CA ASN A 146 -16.35 12.09 1.95
C ASN A 146 -14.87 12.47 1.73
N LEU A 147 -14.16 11.70 0.90
CA LEU A 147 -12.75 11.96 0.63
C LEU A 147 -12.50 13.22 -0.19
N TRP A 148 -13.50 13.75 -0.90
CA TRP A 148 -13.34 14.98 -1.68
C TRP A 148 -13.20 16.24 -0.82
N ASP A 149 -13.61 16.19 0.45
CA ASP A 149 -13.70 17.36 1.35
C ASP A 149 -12.49 17.50 2.30
N ILE A 150 -11.41 16.73 2.07
CA ILE A 150 -10.31 16.56 3.03
C ILE A 150 -9.21 17.65 2.97
N ALA A 151 -9.28 18.60 2.03
CA ALA A 151 -8.27 19.65 1.86
C ALA A 151 -8.80 20.91 1.17
#